data_AF-A0A2S6SKR8-F1
#
_entry.id   AF-A0A2S6SKR8-F1
#
_cell.length_a   1.000
_cell.length_b   1.000
_cell.length_c   1.000
_cell.angle_alpha   90.00
_cell.angle_beta   90.00
_cell.angle_gamma   90.00
#
_symmetry.space_group_name_H-M   'P 1'
#
loop_
_entity.id
_entity.type
_entity.pdbx_description
1 polymer ?
#
loop_
_entity_poly.entity_id
_entity_poly.type
_entity_poly.pdbx_seq_one_letter_code
_entity_poly.pdbx_strand_id
1 'polypeptide(L)'
;MKNKISLYLYTLKIKFIIITLFFLSLFIQIINLIEVARISESKNFDIIQVIYLSILKLPSSSQQITPFVIIISTAFFYRYLISNNEFISIRNVGYSIIDIFKPVGLAIITVGLFFLIFINPLSSFSEKLFEAKTSKESSSFYSIKIKNNEIWIKNKQDKKINFIQFSNFDLKNLNAEKIKIIEIENGKKRFYIANKGALKDNILSLKELTYFDIVDESSQKISNYNLNVNFRQNDIINSISNYKHIPFYKYNSHIKSLQKFNLYSETVSFHYISEIFKPIFLLILSFIVMGFASKFKRNESFFKILFISISFGFIFFIFNEVLSGITIAKIIPFWFSYTILIIFSLIIGLYQSINIEIK
;
A
#
# COMPACT_ATOMS: atom_id res chain seq x y z
N MET A 1 25.05 17.96 -28.59
CA MET A 1 25.53 16.63 -28.11
C MET A 1 24.99 16.27 -26.74
N LYS A 2 25.00 17.19 -25.75
CA LYS A 2 24.55 16.89 -24.37
C LYS A 2 23.13 16.32 -24.24
N ASN A 3 22.16 16.94 -24.92
CA ASN A 3 20.77 16.46 -24.88
C ASN A 3 20.56 15.07 -25.52
N LYS A 4 21.40 14.68 -26.49
CA LYS A 4 21.29 13.35 -27.12
C LYS A 4 21.76 12.25 -26.17
N ILE A 5 22.88 12.49 -25.45
CA ILE A 5 23.39 11.55 -24.44
C ILE A 5 22.40 11.43 -23.27
N SER A 6 21.85 12.54 -22.77
CA SER A 6 20.88 12.49 -21.69
C SER A 6 19.60 11.73 -22.09
N LEU A 7 19.09 11.96 -23.30
CA LEU A 7 17.91 11.24 -23.81
C LEU A 7 18.20 9.74 -24.00
N TYR A 8 19.41 9.40 -24.48
CA TYR A 8 19.85 8.02 -24.60
C TYR A 8 19.91 7.32 -23.22
N LEU A 9 20.57 7.91 -22.24
CA LEU A 9 20.67 7.33 -20.88
C LEU A 9 19.31 7.19 -20.22
N TYR A 10 18.42 8.17 -20.40
CA TYR A 10 17.04 8.13 -19.90
C TYR A 10 16.24 6.98 -20.52
N THR A 11 16.20 6.89 -21.85
CA THR A 11 15.42 5.86 -22.55
C THR A 11 15.99 4.45 -22.30
N LEU A 12 17.32 4.32 -22.27
CA LEU A 12 17.99 3.07 -21.91
C LEU A 12 17.66 2.65 -20.48
N LYS A 13 17.66 3.58 -19.52
CA LYS A 13 17.28 3.27 -18.14
C LYS A 13 15.83 2.80 -18.04
N ILE A 14 14.89 3.46 -18.70
CA ILE A 14 13.49 3.01 -18.75
C ILE A 14 13.39 1.59 -19.31
N LYS A 15 14.10 1.30 -20.41
CA LYS A 15 14.13 -0.04 -21.01
C LYS A 15 14.60 -1.10 -20.01
N PHE A 16 15.69 -0.86 -19.27
CA PHE A 16 16.16 -1.78 -18.24
C PHE A 16 15.13 -1.94 -17.10
N ILE A 17 14.48 -0.86 -16.65
CA ILE A 17 13.43 -0.96 -15.63
C ILE A 17 12.28 -1.85 -16.12
N ILE A 18 11.78 -1.65 -17.34
CA ILE A 18 10.66 -2.42 -17.90
C ILE A 18 11.03 -3.90 -18.02
N ILE A 19 12.22 -4.20 -18.57
CA ILE A 19 12.69 -5.59 -18.71
C ILE A 19 12.80 -6.26 -17.34
N THR A 20 13.43 -5.61 -16.37
CA THR A 20 13.59 -6.15 -15.03
C THR A 20 12.25 -6.31 -14.31
N LEU A 21 11.33 -5.35 -14.47
CA LEU A 21 9.98 -5.42 -13.92
C LEU A 21 9.21 -6.61 -14.51
N PHE A 22 9.29 -6.83 -15.82
CA PHE A 22 8.62 -7.95 -16.49
C PHE A 22 9.10 -9.30 -15.94
N PHE A 23 10.41 -9.53 -15.91
CA PHE A 23 10.96 -10.80 -15.42
C PHE A 23 10.67 -11.05 -13.94
N LEU A 24 10.84 -10.04 -13.08
CA LEU A 24 10.51 -10.20 -11.66
C LEU A 24 9.00 -10.39 -11.47
N SER A 25 8.15 -9.63 -12.16
CA SER A 25 6.71 -9.77 -12.07
C SER A 25 6.24 -11.18 -12.48
N LEU A 26 6.82 -11.76 -13.54
CA LEU A 26 6.56 -13.16 -13.91
C LEU A 26 6.90 -14.13 -12.78
N PHE A 27 8.05 -13.95 -12.13
CA PHE A 27 8.48 -14.81 -11.03
C PHE A 27 7.53 -14.71 -9.83
N ILE A 28 7.18 -13.48 -9.42
CA ILE A 28 6.21 -13.27 -8.33
C ILE A 28 4.83 -13.81 -8.70
N GLN A 29 4.44 -13.76 -9.99
CA GLN A 29 3.13 -14.25 -10.41
C GLN A 29 2.98 -15.76 -10.22
N ILE A 30 4.06 -16.53 -10.33
CA ILE A 30 4.06 -17.96 -10.00
C ILE A 30 3.71 -18.17 -8.52
N ILE A 31 4.28 -17.34 -7.64
CA ILE A 31 3.99 -17.39 -6.19
C ILE A 31 2.52 -17.02 -5.92
N ASN A 32 2.02 -15.96 -6.58
CA ASN A 32 0.62 -15.55 -6.46
C ASN A 32 -0.35 -16.65 -6.95
N LEU A 33 0.00 -17.39 -8.01
CA LEU A 33 -0.79 -18.53 -8.49
C LEU A 33 -0.86 -19.64 -7.44
N ILE A 34 0.25 -19.96 -6.77
CA ILE A 34 0.27 -20.96 -5.68
C ILE A 34 -0.63 -20.50 -4.52
N GLU A 35 -0.58 -19.23 -4.15
CA GLU A 35 -1.41 -18.69 -3.07
C GLU A 35 -2.91 -18.76 -3.42
N VAL A 36 -3.28 -18.38 -4.64
CA VAL A 36 -4.69 -18.43 -5.09
C VAL A 36 -5.17 -19.87 -5.26
N ALA A 37 -4.32 -20.79 -5.74
CA ALA A 37 -4.65 -22.21 -5.84
C ALA A 37 -5.03 -22.80 -4.47
N ARG A 38 -4.30 -22.45 -3.41
CA ARG A 38 -4.63 -22.85 -2.04
C ARG A 38 -5.99 -22.33 -1.58
N ILE A 39 -6.37 -21.12 -1.99
CA ILE A 39 -7.71 -20.56 -1.69
C ILE A 39 -8.79 -21.29 -2.48
N SER A 40 -8.49 -21.69 -3.73
CA SER A 40 -9.41 -22.42 -4.61
C SER A 40 -9.88 -23.75 -4.04
N GLU A 41 -9.00 -24.49 -3.36
CA GLU A 41 -9.34 -25.77 -2.70
C GLU A 41 -10.51 -25.64 -1.72
N SER A 42 -10.72 -24.45 -1.14
CA SER A 42 -11.81 -24.21 -0.19
C SER A 42 -13.15 -23.82 -0.82
N LYS A 43 -13.17 -23.46 -2.12
CA LYS A 43 -14.31 -22.79 -2.78
C LYS A 43 -14.67 -23.35 -4.17
N ASN A 44 -13.98 -24.40 -4.64
CA ASN A 44 -14.18 -25.01 -5.96
C ASN A 44 -14.13 -23.98 -7.11
N PHE A 45 -13.13 -23.10 -7.13
CA PHE A 45 -12.98 -22.15 -8.23
C PHE A 45 -12.43 -22.86 -9.48
N ASP A 46 -12.95 -22.46 -10.65
CA ASP A 46 -12.44 -22.92 -11.95
C ASP A 46 -11.04 -22.33 -12.26
N ILE A 47 -10.29 -22.98 -13.15
CA ILE A 47 -8.92 -22.59 -13.53
C ILE A 47 -8.87 -21.14 -14.06
N ILE A 48 -9.89 -20.72 -14.81
CA ILE A 48 -10.00 -19.37 -15.36
C ILE A 48 -10.16 -18.35 -14.22
N GLN A 49 -10.90 -18.70 -13.18
CA GLN A 49 -11.10 -17.85 -12.00
C GLN A 49 -9.81 -17.73 -11.19
N VAL A 50 -9.05 -18.82 -11.04
CA VAL A 50 -7.73 -18.80 -10.40
C VAL A 50 -6.78 -17.84 -11.13
N ILE A 51 -6.68 -17.96 -12.46
CA ILE A 51 -5.84 -17.08 -13.27
C ILE A 51 -6.29 -15.61 -13.11
N TYR A 52 -7.59 -15.35 -13.21
CA TYR A 52 -8.14 -14.00 -13.04
C TYR A 52 -7.82 -13.41 -11.65
N LEU A 53 -7.98 -14.19 -10.59
CA LEU A 53 -7.67 -13.77 -9.22
C LEU A 53 -6.18 -13.49 -9.03
N SER A 54 -5.29 -14.29 -9.64
CA SER A 54 -3.86 -14.01 -9.61
C SER A 54 -3.52 -12.74 -10.40
N ILE A 55 -4.20 -12.45 -11.51
CA ILE A 55 -4.00 -11.19 -12.26
C ILE A 55 -4.38 -9.98 -11.41
N LEU A 56 -5.43 -10.07 -10.57
CA LEU A 56 -5.81 -8.98 -9.67
C LEU A 56 -4.72 -8.62 -8.65
N LYS A 57 -3.83 -9.56 -8.30
CA LYS A 57 -2.67 -9.30 -7.42
C LYS A 57 -1.48 -8.66 -8.12
N LEU A 58 -1.42 -8.69 -9.46
CA LEU A 58 -0.26 -8.16 -10.20
C LEU A 58 0.08 -6.70 -9.87
N PRO A 59 -0.88 -5.75 -9.78
CA PRO A 59 -0.54 -4.36 -9.52
C PRO A 59 0.04 -4.16 -8.11
N SER A 60 -0.51 -4.83 -7.10
CA SER A 60 -0.04 -4.73 -5.71
C SER A 60 1.34 -5.38 -5.55
N SER A 61 1.53 -6.58 -6.11
CA SER A 61 2.83 -7.24 -6.16
C SER A 61 3.88 -6.40 -6.89
N SER A 62 3.53 -5.81 -8.05
CA SER A 62 4.44 -4.96 -8.82
C SER A 62 4.92 -3.73 -8.03
N GLN A 63 4.02 -3.13 -7.24
CA GLN A 63 4.32 -2.00 -6.38
C GLN A 63 5.21 -2.40 -5.18
N GLN A 64 5.10 -3.63 -4.68
CA GLN A 64 5.95 -4.14 -3.59
C GLN A 64 7.36 -4.42 -4.08
N ILE A 65 7.53 -4.97 -5.29
CA ILE A 65 8.85 -5.37 -5.81
C ILE A 65 9.63 -4.22 -6.46
N THR A 66 9.03 -3.04 -6.60
CA THR A 66 9.65 -1.89 -7.27
C THR A 66 11.07 -1.55 -6.76
N PRO A 67 11.37 -1.57 -5.44
CA PRO A 67 12.73 -1.33 -4.95
C PRO A 67 13.76 -2.32 -5.54
N PHE A 68 13.43 -3.61 -5.60
CA PHE A 68 14.30 -4.63 -6.18
C PHE A 68 14.48 -4.43 -7.69
N VAL A 69 13.40 -4.05 -8.39
CA VAL A 69 13.45 -3.71 -9.81
C VAL A 69 14.45 -2.57 -10.05
N ILE A 70 14.42 -1.52 -9.22
CA ILE A 70 15.35 -0.41 -9.34
C ILE A 70 16.79 -0.83 -9.04
N ILE A 71 17.04 -1.58 -7.97
CA ILE A 71 18.38 -2.08 -7.64
C ILE A 71 18.96 -2.88 -8.81
N ILE A 72 18.23 -3.89 -9.26
CA ILE A 72 18.67 -4.83 -10.28
C ILE A 72 18.84 -4.08 -11.61
N SER A 73 17.83 -3.34 -12.06
CA SER A 73 17.92 -2.60 -13.33
C SER A 73 19.02 -1.55 -13.33
N THR A 74 19.36 -0.94 -12.19
CA THR A 74 20.48 0.01 -12.09
C THR A 74 21.82 -0.71 -12.21
N ALA A 75 22.00 -1.84 -11.53
CA ALA A 75 23.21 -2.66 -11.64
C ALA A 75 23.42 -3.15 -13.10
N PHE A 76 22.37 -3.66 -13.74
CA PHE A 76 22.42 -4.08 -15.14
C PHE A 76 22.70 -2.93 -16.11
N PHE A 77 22.09 -1.76 -15.88
CA PHE A 77 22.33 -0.56 -16.69
C PHE A 77 23.79 -0.13 -16.67
N TYR A 78 24.40 0.03 -15.49
CA TYR A 78 25.82 0.41 -15.39
C TYR A 78 26.73 -0.67 -15.95
N ARG A 79 26.40 -1.95 -15.70
CA ARG A 79 27.17 -3.05 -16.28
C ARG A 79 27.13 -3.01 -17.82
N TYR A 80 25.97 -2.74 -18.42
CA TYR A 80 25.83 -2.62 -19.87
C TYR A 80 26.73 -1.50 -20.41
N LEU A 81 26.67 -0.31 -19.80
CA LEU A 81 27.52 0.83 -20.22
C LEU A 81 29.01 0.52 -20.09
N ILE A 82 29.42 -0.17 -19.01
CA ILE A 82 30.83 -0.53 -18.76
C ILE A 82 31.30 -1.57 -19.78
N SER A 83 30.50 -2.60 -20.06
CA SER A 83 30.86 -3.67 -21.00
C SER A 83 31.04 -3.15 -22.43
N ASN A 84 30.21 -2.18 -22.84
CA ASN A 84 30.25 -1.61 -24.19
C ASN A 84 31.22 -0.44 -24.34
N ASN A 85 32.05 -0.15 -23.32
CA ASN A 85 32.90 1.05 -23.22
C ASN A 85 32.15 2.40 -23.24
N GLU A 86 30.82 2.42 -23.30
CA GLU A 86 30.02 3.65 -23.32
C GLU A 86 30.23 4.49 -22.06
N PHE A 87 30.34 3.85 -20.89
CA PHE A 87 30.57 4.55 -19.62
C PHE A 87 31.88 5.35 -19.64
N ILE A 88 32.97 4.73 -20.12
CA ILE A 88 34.29 5.37 -20.16
C ILE A 88 34.34 6.44 -21.25
N SER A 89 33.72 6.19 -22.40
CA SER A 89 33.64 7.16 -23.50
C SER A 89 32.90 8.43 -23.09
N ILE A 90 31.77 8.30 -22.36
CA ILE A 90 31.01 9.45 -21.86
C ILE A 90 31.87 10.25 -20.86
N ARG A 91 32.57 9.56 -19.94
CA ARG A 91 33.47 10.22 -18.98
C ARG A 91 34.63 10.97 -19.67
N ASN A 92 35.23 10.39 -20.71
CA ASN A 92 36.34 11.01 -21.44
C ASN A 92 35.95 12.31 -22.17
N VAL A 93 34.66 12.52 -22.42
CA VAL A 93 34.11 13.77 -22.99
C VAL A 93 33.88 14.84 -21.91
N GLY A 94 34.22 14.55 -20.65
CA GLY A 94 34.16 15.49 -19.52
C GLY A 94 32.87 15.41 -18.70
N TYR A 95 32.09 14.32 -18.82
CA TYR A 95 30.93 14.10 -17.94
C TYR A 95 31.37 13.55 -16.59
N SER A 96 30.91 14.20 -15.52
CA SER A 96 30.99 13.64 -14.17
C SER A 96 30.03 12.45 -14.02
N ILE A 97 30.23 11.66 -12.97
CA ILE A 97 29.36 10.52 -12.67
C ILE A 97 27.96 11.01 -12.31
N ILE A 98 27.90 12.15 -11.63
CA ILE A 98 26.66 12.82 -11.27
C ILE A 98 25.92 13.28 -12.54
N ASP A 99 26.63 13.77 -13.56
CA ASP A 99 26.01 14.16 -14.84
C ASP A 99 25.44 12.97 -15.60
N ILE A 100 26.10 11.80 -15.53
CA ILE A 100 25.56 10.55 -16.06
C ILE A 100 24.33 10.11 -15.26
N PHE A 101 24.35 10.30 -13.93
CA PHE A 101 23.25 9.91 -13.06
C PHE A 101 22.00 10.77 -13.22
N LYS A 102 22.13 12.09 -13.47
CA LYS A 102 20.98 13.01 -13.60
C LYS A 102 19.85 12.48 -14.52
N PRO A 103 20.10 12.10 -15.79
CA PRO A 103 19.05 11.54 -16.65
C PRO A 103 18.54 10.17 -16.18
N VAL A 104 19.39 9.36 -15.54
CA VAL A 104 19.02 8.05 -14.97
C VAL A 104 18.09 8.23 -13.76
N GLY A 105 18.41 9.15 -12.85
CA GLY A 105 17.59 9.54 -11.72
C GLY A 105 16.24 10.12 -12.15
N LEU A 106 16.22 10.93 -13.21
CA LEU A 106 14.99 11.47 -13.79
C LEU A 106 14.08 10.36 -14.35
N ALA A 107 14.66 9.33 -15.02
CA ALA A 107 13.91 8.15 -15.43
C ALA A 107 13.29 7.41 -14.22
N ILE A 108 14.04 7.25 -13.14
CA ILE A 108 13.57 6.56 -11.93
C ILE A 108 12.45 7.36 -11.23
N ILE A 109 12.59 8.68 -11.10
CA ILE A 109 11.52 9.54 -10.56
C ILE A 109 10.27 9.43 -11.44
N THR A 110 10.44 9.47 -12.77
CA THR A 110 9.30 9.36 -13.70
C THR A 110 8.54 8.05 -13.49
N VAL A 111 9.26 6.92 -13.39
CA VAL A 111 8.65 5.62 -13.09
C VAL A 111 8.03 5.61 -11.69
N GLY A 112 8.71 6.13 -10.67
CA GLY A 112 8.18 6.20 -9.31
C GLY A 112 6.87 6.99 -9.23
N LEU A 113 6.80 8.14 -9.91
CA LEU A 113 5.59 8.95 -10.02
C LEU A 113 4.49 8.21 -10.80
N PHE A 114 4.84 7.51 -11.88
CA PHE A 114 3.88 6.68 -12.62
C PHE A 114 3.28 5.59 -11.73
N PHE A 115 4.09 4.91 -10.92
CA PHE A 115 3.62 3.92 -9.96
C PHE A 115 2.70 4.53 -8.90
N LEU A 116 3.07 5.70 -8.37
CA LEU A 116 2.26 6.41 -7.38
C LEU A 116 0.91 6.87 -7.96
N ILE A 117 0.91 7.46 -9.15
CA ILE A 117 -0.29 8.08 -9.74
C ILE A 117 -1.24 7.03 -10.32
N PHE A 118 -0.72 6.00 -10.98
CA PHE A 118 -1.54 5.04 -11.72
C PHE A 118 -1.59 3.66 -11.07
N ILE A 119 -0.44 3.09 -10.72
CA ILE A 119 -0.37 1.71 -10.21
C ILE A 119 -0.94 1.60 -8.78
N ASN A 120 -0.70 2.59 -7.91
CA ASN A 120 -1.21 2.57 -6.54
C ASN A 120 -2.75 2.59 -6.47
N PRO A 121 -3.47 3.47 -7.20
CA PRO A 121 -4.93 3.38 -7.30
C PRO A 121 -5.43 2.07 -7.92
N LEU A 122 -4.75 1.58 -8.96
CA LEU A 122 -5.11 0.33 -9.63
C LEU A 122 -4.95 -0.88 -8.69
N SER A 123 -3.87 -0.90 -7.89
CA SER A 123 -3.59 -1.87 -6.84
C SER A 123 -4.69 -1.87 -5.78
N SER A 124 -5.05 -0.71 -5.24
CA SER A 124 -6.16 -0.57 -4.29
C SER A 124 -7.49 -1.10 -4.85
N PHE A 125 -7.79 -0.80 -6.12
CA PHE A 125 -9.02 -1.28 -6.75
C PHE A 125 -9.01 -2.79 -6.99
N SER A 126 -7.91 -3.32 -7.49
CA SER A 126 -7.77 -4.75 -7.81
C SER A 126 -7.79 -5.62 -6.56
N GLU A 127 -7.16 -5.17 -5.47
CA GLU A 127 -7.20 -5.87 -4.18
C GLU A 127 -8.62 -5.90 -3.59
N LYS A 128 -9.39 -4.81 -3.72
CA LYS A 128 -10.81 -4.83 -3.29
C LYS A 128 -11.64 -5.83 -4.07
N LEU A 129 -11.39 -5.96 -5.38
CA LEU A 129 -12.06 -6.98 -6.20
C LEU A 129 -11.62 -8.39 -5.81
N PHE A 130 -10.34 -8.57 -5.50
CA PHE A 130 -9.79 -9.84 -5.03
C PHE A 130 -10.42 -10.25 -3.70
N GLU A 131 -10.42 -9.36 -2.70
CA GLU A 131 -11.06 -9.59 -1.40
C GLU A 131 -12.55 -9.87 -1.53
N ALA A 132 -13.27 -9.14 -2.38
CA ALA A 132 -14.70 -9.36 -2.59
C ALA A 132 -15.02 -10.76 -3.14
N LYS A 133 -14.14 -11.33 -3.96
CA LYS A 133 -14.30 -12.68 -4.53
C LYS A 133 -13.75 -13.78 -3.64
N THR A 134 -12.72 -13.50 -2.84
CA THR A 134 -12.02 -14.50 -2.01
C THR A 134 -12.46 -14.55 -0.56
N SER A 135 -12.97 -13.45 0.00
CA SER A 135 -13.50 -13.44 1.38
C SER A 135 -14.55 -14.53 1.53
N LYS A 136 -14.40 -15.38 2.57
CA LYS A 136 -15.41 -16.39 2.92
C LYS A 136 -16.77 -15.68 2.98
N GLU A 137 -17.84 -16.36 2.60
CA GLU A 137 -19.23 -15.90 2.72
C GLU A 137 -19.67 -15.61 4.18
N SER A 138 -18.75 -15.36 5.12
CA SER A 138 -19.00 -14.69 6.39
C SER A 138 -19.55 -13.26 6.20
N SER A 139 -19.53 -12.73 4.99
CA SER A 139 -20.26 -11.52 4.57
C SER A 139 -21.78 -11.73 4.39
N SER A 140 -22.28 -12.96 4.51
CA SER A 140 -23.73 -13.22 4.42
C SER A 140 -24.50 -12.68 5.62
N PHE A 141 -23.89 -12.67 6.81
CA PHE A 141 -24.51 -12.20 8.05
C PHE A 141 -24.23 -10.74 8.37
N TYR A 142 -23.10 -10.16 7.96
CA TYR A 142 -22.91 -8.71 8.08
C TYR A 142 -21.95 -8.13 7.05
N SER A 143 -22.07 -6.83 6.75
CA SER A 143 -21.13 -6.07 5.94
C SER A 143 -20.93 -4.67 6.50
N ILE A 144 -19.68 -4.25 6.70
CA ILE A 144 -19.32 -2.97 7.29
C ILE A 144 -18.70 -2.10 6.21
N LYS A 145 -19.21 -0.87 6.04
CA LYS A 145 -18.68 0.12 5.10
C LYS A 145 -18.58 1.47 5.77
N ILE A 146 -17.56 2.24 5.41
CA ILE A 146 -17.41 3.62 5.86
C ILE A 146 -17.77 4.52 4.69
N LYS A 147 -18.74 5.42 4.89
CA LYS A 147 -19.13 6.42 3.89
C LYS A 147 -19.40 7.74 4.60
N ASN A 148 -18.86 8.83 4.07
CA ASN A 148 -19.04 10.19 4.61
C ASN A 148 -18.72 10.32 6.10
N ASN A 149 -17.65 9.65 6.56
CA ASN A 149 -17.25 9.59 7.96
C ASN A 149 -18.33 8.97 8.88
N GLU A 150 -19.14 8.06 8.37
CA GLU A 150 -20.14 7.30 9.13
C GLU A 150 -19.91 5.80 8.90
N ILE A 151 -20.13 4.99 9.93
CA ILE A 151 -20.07 3.53 9.82
C ILE A 151 -21.46 3.03 9.46
N TRP A 152 -21.54 2.32 8.33
CA TRP A 152 -22.73 1.64 7.86
C TRP A 152 -22.54 0.14 8.01
N ILE A 153 -23.37 -0.50 8.81
CA ILE A 153 -23.35 -1.94 9.03
C ILE A 153 -24.67 -2.50 8.54
N LYS A 154 -24.60 -3.36 7.53
CA LYS A 154 -25.71 -4.27 7.22
C LYS A 154 -25.52 -5.49 8.11
N ASN A 155 -26.51 -5.83 8.93
CA ASN A 155 -26.53 -7.00 9.78
C ASN A 155 -27.77 -7.83 9.41
N LYS A 156 -27.58 -9.10 9.08
CA LYS A 156 -28.63 -10.05 8.68
C LYS A 156 -28.67 -11.15 9.73
N GLN A 157 -29.84 -11.35 10.31
CA GLN A 157 -30.11 -12.39 11.29
C GLN A 157 -31.44 -13.05 10.92
N ASP A 158 -31.39 -14.32 10.49
CA ASP A 158 -32.54 -15.08 10.00
C ASP A 158 -33.38 -14.33 8.93
N LYS A 159 -34.57 -13.87 9.31
CA LYS A 159 -35.53 -13.11 8.46
C LYS A 159 -35.47 -11.59 8.66
N LYS A 160 -34.57 -11.10 9.51
CA LYS A 160 -34.37 -9.69 9.85
C LYS A 160 -33.10 -9.13 9.20
N ILE A 161 -33.21 -7.95 8.60
CA ILE A 161 -32.07 -7.19 8.07
C ILE A 161 -32.05 -5.82 8.73
N ASN A 162 -30.98 -5.53 9.44
CA ASN A 162 -30.75 -4.27 10.14
C ASN A 162 -29.65 -3.50 9.43
N PHE A 163 -29.97 -2.31 8.90
CA PHE A 163 -28.98 -1.33 8.45
C PHE A 163 -28.73 -0.36 9.60
N ILE A 164 -27.58 -0.49 10.25
CA ILE A 164 -27.18 0.29 11.41
C ILE A 164 -26.17 1.35 10.93
N GLN A 165 -26.46 2.61 11.22
CA GLN A 165 -25.61 3.75 10.93
C GLN A 165 -25.12 4.34 12.25
N PHE A 166 -23.80 4.41 12.42
CA PHE A 166 -23.16 5.11 13.53
C PHE A 166 -22.54 6.42 13.03
N SER A 167 -23.02 7.55 13.55
CA SER A 167 -22.46 8.86 13.20
C SER A 167 -21.14 9.09 13.93
N ASN A 168 -21.10 8.81 15.24
CA ASN A 168 -19.90 8.83 16.06
C ASN A 168 -19.81 7.47 16.77
N PHE A 169 -18.67 6.80 16.67
CA PHE A 169 -18.43 5.52 17.33
C PHE A 169 -17.03 5.54 17.93
N ASP A 170 -16.97 5.58 19.25
CA ASP A 170 -15.72 5.46 20.00
C ASP A 170 -15.37 3.99 20.15
N LEU A 171 -14.50 3.49 19.25
CA LEU A 171 -14.11 2.09 19.23
C LEU A 171 -13.29 1.63 20.44
N LYS A 172 -12.66 2.55 21.19
CA LYS A 172 -11.91 2.19 22.40
C LYS A 172 -12.85 1.85 23.55
N ASN A 173 -13.86 2.68 23.75
CA ASN A 173 -14.85 2.52 24.82
C ASN A 173 -16.11 1.77 24.37
N LEU A 174 -16.20 1.39 23.09
CA LEU A 174 -17.33 0.72 22.45
C LEU A 174 -18.65 1.51 22.55
N ASN A 175 -18.55 2.83 22.66
CA ASN A 175 -19.68 3.72 22.80
C ASN A 175 -20.02 4.38 21.46
N ALA A 176 -21.31 4.47 21.18
CA ALA A 176 -21.87 5.00 19.96
C ALA A 176 -22.76 6.20 20.28
N GLU A 177 -22.73 7.22 19.44
CA GLU A 177 -23.66 8.35 19.51
C GLU A 177 -24.34 8.58 18.16
N LYS A 178 -25.59 9.06 18.22
CA LYS A 178 -26.44 9.36 17.06
C LYS A 178 -26.53 8.16 16.10
N ILE A 179 -27.25 7.15 16.56
CA ILE A 179 -27.41 5.87 15.90
C ILE A 179 -28.73 5.89 15.15
N LYS A 180 -28.70 5.47 13.88
CA LYS A 180 -29.91 5.27 13.08
C LYS A 180 -29.97 3.81 12.66
N ILE A 181 -31.13 3.18 12.78
CA ILE A 181 -31.30 1.78 12.40
C ILE A 181 -32.53 1.67 11.51
N ILE A 182 -32.36 1.06 10.35
CA ILE A 182 -33.46 0.62 9.50
C ILE A 182 -33.54 -0.89 9.65
N GLU A 183 -34.59 -1.38 10.31
CA GLU A 183 -34.89 -2.81 10.39
C GLU A 183 -35.91 -3.17 9.29
N ILE A 184 -35.65 -4.28 8.61
CA ILE A 184 -36.53 -4.89 7.62
C ILE A 184 -36.82 -6.32 8.07
N GLU A 185 -38.06 -6.59 8.43
CA GLU A 185 -38.55 -7.89 8.87
C GLU A 185 -39.81 -8.27 8.08
N ASN A 186 -39.77 -9.35 7.30
CA ASN A 186 -40.92 -9.86 6.53
C ASN A 186 -41.69 -8.78 5.73
N GLY A 187 -40.99 -7.79 5.17
CA GLY A 187 -41.58 -6.69 4.39
C GLY A 187 -42.00 -5.46 5.21
N LYS A 188 -42.09 -5.56 6.55
CA LYS A 188 -42.26 -4.39 7.43
C LYS A 188 -40.93 -3.65 7.55
N LYS A 189 -40.99 -2.32 7.48
CA LYS A 189 -39.84 -1.43 7.59
C LYS A 189 -39.99 -0.54 8.81
N ARG A 190 -38.96 -0.54 9.62
CA ARG A 190 -38.94 0.07 10.95
C ARG A 190 -37.74 1.00 11.05
N PHE A 191 -37.96 2.20 11.60
CA PHE A 191 -36.88 3.18 11.76
C PHE A 191 -36.64 3.49 13.23
N TYR A 192 -35.40 3.36 13.68
CA TYR A 192 -34.99 3.67 15.04
C TYR A 192 -33.97 4.79 15.03
N ILE A 193 -34.14 5.77 15.91
CA ILE A 193 -33.16 6.81 16.20
C ILE A 193 -32.79 6.68 17.68
N ALA A 194 -31.52 6.45 17.99
CA ALA A 194 -31.03 6.42 19.37
C ALA A 194 -29.91 7.44 19.57
N ASN A 195 -29.92 8.13 20.70
CA ASN A 195 -28.90 9.12 21.02
C ASN A 195 -27.58 8.47 21.43
N LYS A 196 -27.65 7.40 22.24
CA LYS A 196 -26.48 6.70 22.77
C LYS A 196 -26.62 5.20 22.57
N GLY A 197 -25.49 4.51 22.41
CA GLY A 197 -25.46 3.07 22.45
C GLY A 197 -24.10 2.53 22.88
N ALA A 198 -24.06 1.27 23.28
CA ALA A 198 -22.84 0.57 23.66
C ALA A 198 -22.85 -0.84 23.05
N LEU A 199 -21.74 -1.25 22.45
CA LEU A 199 -21.58 -2.59 21.90
C LEU A 199 -20.83 -3.45 22.92
N LYS A 200 -21.48 -4.50 23.45
CA LYS A 200 -20.85 -5.45 24.37
C LYS A 200 -21.32 -6.86 24.06
N ASP A 201 -20.38 -7.79 23.89
CA ASP A 201 -20.66 -9.22 23.72
C ASP A 201 -21.76 -9.54 22.68
N ASN A 202 -21.66 -8.97 21.47
CA ASN A 202 -22.63 -9.11 20.37
C ASN A 202 -24.03 -8.52 20.66
N ILE A 203 -24.16 -7.67 21.67
CA ILE A 203 -25.39 -6.95 22.00
C ILE A 203 -25.12 -5.46 21.88
N LEU A 204 -25.89 -4.78 21.03
CA LEU A 204 -25.91 -3.33 20.91
C LEU A 204 -27.02 -2.78 21.82
N SER A 205 -26.61 -2.27 22.98
CA SER A 205 -27.51 -1.64 23.96
C SER A 205 -27.74 -0.19 23.55
N LEU A 206 -28.98 0.17 23.19
CA LEU A 206 -29.38 1.51 22.76
C LEU A 206 -30.13 2.22 23.90
N LYS A 207 -29.82 3.49 24.13
CA LYS A 207 -30.48 4.35 25.11
C LYS A 207 -31.13 5.55 24.42
N GLU A 208 -32.26 5.98 24.96
CA GLU A 208 -33.06 7.10 24.44
C GLU A 208 -33.44 6.88 22.98
N LEU A 209 -34.17 5.79 22.74
CA LEU A 209 -34.56 5.35 21.41
C LEU A 209 -35.94 5.90 21.06
N THR A 210 -36.08 6.45 19.85
CA THR A 210 -37.36 6.76 19.24
C THR A 210 -37.58 5.79 18.09
N TYR A 211 -38.65 5.01 18.18
CA TYR A 211 -39.06 4.06 17.17
C TYR A 211 -40.19 4.66 16.33
N PHE A 212 -40.09 4.51 15.01
CA PHE A 212 -41.11 4.87 14.03
C PHE A 212 -41.49 3.64 13.23
N ASP A 213 -42.76 3.25 13.32
CA ASP A 213 -43.34 2.27 12.40
C ASP A 213 -43.87 2.98 11.16
N ILE A 214 -43.36 2.60 9.99
CA ILE A 214 -43.75 3.23 8.71
C ILE A 214 -45.17 2.78 8.31
N VAL A 215 -45.64 1.63 8.81
CA VAL A 215 -46.95 1.09 8.44
C VAL A 215 -48.08 1.69 9.28
N ASP A 216 -47.85 1.90 10.57
CA ASP A 216 -48.86 2.36 11.53
C ASP A 216 -48.74 3.87 11.85
N GLU A 217 -47.83 4.59 11.19
CA GLU A 217 -47.51 6.03 11.40
C GLU A 217 -47.35 6.44 12.88
N SER A 218 -46.95 5.50 13.74
CA SER A 218 -46.86 5.70 15.18
C SER A 218 -45.40 5.89 15.61
N SER A 219 -45.20 6.81 16.56
CA SER A 219 -43.89 7.05 17.19
C SER A 219 -43.94 6.71 18.67
N GLN A 220 -42.99 5.91 19.15
CA GLN A 220 -42.86 5.59 20.57
C GLN A 220 -41.44 5.86 21.07
N LYS A 221 -41.33 6.45 22.25
CA LYS A 221 -40.06 6.65 22.95
C LYS A 221 -39.81 5.48 23.89
N ILE A 222 -38.68 4.82 23.71
CA ILE A 222 -38.21 3.67 24.48
C ILE A 222 -36.93 4.09 25.19
N SER A 223 -36.86 3.89 26.51
CA SER A 223 -35.70 4.28 27.30
C SER A 223 -34.47 3.42 26.97
N ASN A 224 -34.63 2.10 26.92
CA ASN A 224 -33.57 1.14 26.63
C ASN A 224 -34.05 0.06 25.64
N TYR A 225 -33.21 -0.29 24.67
CA TYR A 225 -33.47 -1.38 23.73
C TYR A 225 -32.18 -2.13 23.42
N ASN A 226 -32.22 -3.46 23.50
CA ASN A 226 -31.06 -4.30 23.21
C ASN A 226 -31.26 -4.98 21.86
N LEU A 227 -30.36 -4.68 20.91
CA LEU A 227 -30.33 -5.30 19.60
C LEU A 227 -29.23 -6.37 19.57
N ASN A 228 -29.60 -7.62 19.27
CA ASN A 228 -28.62 -8.67 19.00
C ASN A 228 -27.95 -8.41 17.65
N VAL A 229 -26.62 -8.49 17.61
CA VAL A 229 -25.83 -8.25 16.41
C VAL A 229 -24.84 -9.37 16.13
N ASN A 230 -24.59 -9.64 14.85
CA ASN A 230 -23.70 -10.74 14.44
C ASN A 230 -22.25 -10.28 14.19
N PHE A 231 -21.91 -9.03 14.49
CA PHE A 231 -20.56 -8.46 14.33
C PHE A 231 -19.92 -8.14 15.68
N ARG A 232 -18.60 -8.29 15.74
CA ARG A 232 -17.75 -7.98 16.90
C ARG A 232 -16.97 -6.67 16.69
N GLN A 233 -16.37 -6.19 17.77
CA GLN A 233 -15.42 -5.06 17.74
C GLN A 233 -14.31 -5.28 16.71
N ASN A 234 -13.69 -6.46 16.71
CA ASN A 234 -12.60 -6.78 15.77
C ASN A 234 -13.05 -6.73 14.31
N ASP A 235 -14.32 -7.03 14.01
CA ASP A 235 -14.84 -6.98 12.64
C ASP A 235 -14.96 -5.54 12.15
N ILE A 236 -15.38 -4.62 13.03
CA ILE A 236 -15.39 -3.17 12.77
C ILE A 236 -13.95 -2.65 12.64
N ILE A 237 -13.05 -3.04 13.55
CA ILE A 237 -11.63 -2.65 13.50
C ILE A 237 -11.01 -3.11 12.19
N ASN A 238 -11.14 -4.38 11.82
CA ASN A 238 -10.57 -4.94 10.58
C ASN A 238 -11.10 -4.24 9.32
N SER A 239 -12.39 -3.89 9.32
CA SER A 239 -13.01 -3.17 8.21
C SER A 239 -12.50 -1.73 8.08
N ILE A 240 -12.15 -1.10 9.20
CA ILE A 240 -11.61 0.28 9.23
C ILE A 240 -10.08 0.30 9.08
N SER A 241 -9.39 -0.76 9.49
CA SER A 241 -7.93 -0.88 9.50
C SER A 241 -7.36 -1.45 8.21
N ASN A 242 -8.17 -1.75 7.19
CA ASN A 242 -7.66 -2.15 5.88
C ASN A 242 -7.10 -0.96 5.06
N TYR A 243 -6.20 -0.19 5.67
CA TYR A 243 -5.59 1.02 5.10
C TYR A 243 -4.62 0.73 3.96
N LYS A 244 -4.11 -0.50 3.88
CA LYS A 244 -3.14 -0.93 2.86
C LYS A 244 -3.72 -0.93 1.44
N HIS A 245 -5.04 -1.07 1.31
CA HIS A 245 -5.74 -1.07 0.02
C HIS A 245 -6.51 0.23 -0.25
N ILE A 246 -6.00 1.37 0.23
CA ILE A 246 -6.59 2.69 -0.03
C ILE A 246 -5.66 3.49 -0.94
N PRO A 247 -6.18 4.11 -2.02
CA PRO A 247 -5.35 4.91 -2.91
C PRO A 247 -4.75 6.11 -2.16
N PHE A 248 -3.51 6.48 -2.51
CA PHE A 248 -2.80 7.57 -1.84
C PHE A 248 -3.61 8.89 -1.77
N TYR A 249 -4.37 9.23 -2.83
CA TYR A 249 -5.14 10.48 -2.90
C TYR A 249 -6.34 10.54 -1.94
N LYS A 250 -6.81 9.39 -1.40
CA LYS A 250 -7.90 9.37 -0.40
C LYS A 250 -7.41 9.59 1.03
N TYR A 251 -6.10 9.75 1.24
CA TYR A 251 -5.45 9.92 2.54
C TYR A 251 -6.20 10.87 3.49
N ASN A 252 -6.43 12.13 3.10
CA ASN A 252 -7.05 13.13 3.98
C ASN A 252 -8.44 12.71 4.45
N SER A 253 -9.26 12.16 3.55
CA SER A 253 -10.61 11.68 3.88
C SER A 253 -10.58 10.47 4.83
N HIS A 254 -9.59 9.60 4.64
CA HIS A 254 -9.42 8.40 5.46
C HIS A 254 -8.92 8.74 6.87
N ILE A 255 -7.91 9.60 7.00
CA ILE A 255 -7.42 10.07 8.31
C ILE A 255 -8.52 10.79 9.09
N LYS A 256 -9.30 11.68 8.45
CA LYS A 256 -10.43 12.34 9.11
C LYS A 256 -11.47 11.33 9.61
N SER A 257 -11.69 10.25 8.88
CA SER A 257 -12.60 9.18 9.30
C SER A 257 -12.00 8.42 10.50
N LEU A 258 -10.73 8.05 10.45
CA LEU A 258 -10.04 7.38 11.56
C LEU A 258 -10.01 8.21 12.84
N GLN A 259 -9.71 9.51 12.72
CA GLN A 259 -9.72 10.44 13.86
C GLN A 259 -11.12 10.54 14.47
N LYS A 260 -12.17 10.65 13.66
CA LYS A 260 -13.56 10.71 14.14
C LYS A 260 -13.98 9.46 14.93
N PHE A 261 -13.43 8.30 14.59
CA PHE A 261 -13.71 7.03 15.25
C PHE A 261 -12.69 6.65 16.34
N ASN A 262 -11.82 7.58 16.77
CA ASN A 262 -10.72 7.31 17.71
C ASN A 262 -9.79 6.15 17.31
N LEU A 263 -9.72 5.86 16.00
CA LEU A 263 -8.84 4.86 15.39
C LEU A 263 -7.63 5.47 14.70
N TYR A 264 -7.33 6.74 14.98
CA TYR A 264 -6.11 7.34 14.49
C TYR A 264 -4.90 6.53 14.97
N SER A 265 -4.13 6.03 14.02
CA SER A 265 -2.85 5.38 14.27
C SER A 265 -1.77 6.08 13.46
N GLU A 266 -0.67 6.39 14.13
CA GLU A 266 0.54 6.93 13.50
C GLU A 266 1.08 5.97 12.43
N THR A 267 0.84 4.67 12.59
CA THR A 267 1.23 3.64 11.60
C THR A 267 0.52 3.82 10.26
N VAL A 268 -0.75 4.25 10.28
CA VAL A 268 -1.52 4.53 9.07
C VAL A 268 -0.95 5.76 8.38
N SER A 269 -0.78 6.87 9.11
CA SER A 269 -0.15 8.08 8.57
C SER A 269 1.22 7.81 7.97
N PHE A 270 2.03 7.01 8.67
CA PHE A 270 3.37 6.61 8.22
C PHE A 270 3.31 5.84 6.89
N HIS A 271 2.40 4.89 6.73
CA HIS A 271 2.22 4.16 5.46
C HIS A 271 1.87 5.08 4.28
N TYR A 272 1.04 6.10 4.47
CA TYR A 272 0.71 7.04 3.39
C TYR A 272 1.88 7.94 3.03
N ILE A 273 2.58 8.46 4.05
CA ILE A 273 3.79 9.25 3.85
C ILE A 273 4.83 8.40 3.10
N SER A 274 5.01 7.14 3.49
CA SER A 274 5.98 6.27 2.82
C SER A 274 5.67 5.98 1.37
N GLU A 275 4.40 5.81 1.02
CA GLU A 275 3.98 5.69 -0.37
C GLU A 275 4.23 6.99 -1.16
N ILE A 276 3.99 8.16 -0.58
CA ILE A 276 4.26 9.46 -1.24
C ILE A 276 5.76 9.68 -1.46
N PHE A 277 6.60 9.33 -0.49
CA PHE A 277 8.06 9.50 -0.57
C PHE A 277 8.76 8.38 -1.36
N LYS A 278 8.03 7.36 -1.81
CA LYS A 278 8.57 6.22 -2.55
C LYS A 278 9.38 6.60 -3.79
N PRO A 279 8.98 7.57 -4.64
CA PRO A 279 9.80 7.97 -5.79
C PRO A 279 11.19 8.51 -5.38
N ILE A 280 11.26 9.26 -4.29
CA ILE A 280 12.51 9.80 -3.74
C ILE A 280 13.36 8.66 -3.17
N PHE A 281 12.73 7.73 -2.43
CA PHE A 281 13.41 6.55 -1.92
C PHE A 281 14.05 5.71 -3.04
N LEU A 282 13.34 5.49 -4.15
CA LEU A 282 13.87 4.75 -5.31
C LEU A 282 15.07 5.46 -5.96
N LEU A 283 15.05 6.78 -6.05
CA LEU A 283 16.18 7.56 -6.56
C LEU A 283 17.41 7.38 -5.66
N ILE A 284 17.21 7.51 -4.35
CA ILE A 284 18.25 7.37 -3.34
C ILE A 284 18.88 5.97 -3.40
N LEU A 285 18.03 4.94 -3.43
CA LEU A 285 18.44 3.55 -3.56
C LEU A 285 19.28 3.32 -4.81
N SER A 286 18.85 3.87 -5.95
CA SER A 286 19.61 3.78 -7.19
C SER A 286 20.94 4.53 -7.16
N PHE A 287 21.03 5.62 -6.40
CA PHE A 287 22.27 6.40 -6.26
C PHE A 287 23.34 5.60 -5.52
N ILE A 288 22.94 4.88 -4.46
CA ILE A 288 23.82 3.93 -3.76
C ILE A 288 24.29 2.83 -4.72
N VAL A 289 23.35 2.19 -5.42
CA VAL A 289 23.68 1.10 -6.36
C VAL A 289 24.61 1.57 -7.47
N MET A 290 24.40 2.77 -8.01
CA MET A 290 25.35 3.40 -8.94
C MET A 290 26.74 3.48 -8.32
N GLY A 291 26.87 4.01 -7.10
CA GLY A 291 28.17 4.21 -6.44
C GLY A 291 28.97 2.93 -6.27
N PHE A 292 28.32 1.77 -6.16
CA PHE A 292 29.00 0.47 -6.17
C PHE A 292 29.22 -0.08 -7.59
N ALA A 293 28.22 0.01 -8.47
CA ALA A 293 28.29 -0.56 -9.81
C ALA A 293 29.32 0.14 -10.73
N SER A 294 29.46 1.46 -10.59
CA SER A 294 30.31 2.28 -11.46
C SER A 294 31.80 2.23 -11.11
N LYS A 295 32.18 1.63 -9.97
CA LYS A 295 33.59 1.43 -9.56
C LYS A 295 34.33 0.40 -10.40
N PHE A 296 33.60 -0.50 -11.04
CA PHE A 296 34.17 -1.68 -11.67
C PHE A 296 34.70 -1.37 -13.06
N LYS A 297 35.80 -2.04 -13.43
CA LYS A 297 36.39 -1.96 -14.77
C LYS A 297 35.72 -2.95 -15.71
N ARG A 298 35.88 -2.73 -17.02
CA ARG A 298 35.33 -3.59 -18.08
C ARG A 298 35.61 -5.08 -17.88
N ASN A 299 36.88 -5.40 -17.60
CA ASN A 299 37.39 -6.76 -17.54
C ASN A 299 37.04 -7.49 -16.23
N GLU A 300 36.36 -6.83 -15.29
CA GLU A 300 35.87 -7.53 -14.10
C GLU A 300 34.69 -8.45 -14.43
N SER A 301 34.59 -9.55 -13.68
CA SER A 301 33.55 -10.55 -13.86
C SER A 301 32.15 -9.93 -13.79
N PHE A 302 31.32 -10.25 -14.79
CA PHE A 302 29.94 -9.81 -14.87
C PHE A 302 29.17 -10.07 -13.57
N PHE A 303 29.31 -11.30 -13.03
CA PHE A 303 28.64 -11.70 -11.80
C PHE A 303 29.13 -10.94 -10.58
N LYS A 304 30.43 -10.63 -10.51
CA LYS A 304 31.00 -9.88 -9.39
C LYS A 304 30.39 -8.47 -9.29
N ILE A 305 30.27 -7.77 -10.43
CA ILE A 305 29.71 -6.42 -10.50
C ILE A 305 28.25 -6.42 -10.04
N LEU A 306 27.44 -7.33 -10.59
CA LEU A 306 26.03 -7.44 -10.23
C LEU A 306 25.86 -7.83 -8.78
N PHE A 307 26.55 -8.88 -8.31
CA PHE A 307 26.40 -9.40 -6.97
C PHE A 307 26.72 -8.35 -5.91
N ILE A 308 27.82 -7.62 -6.06
CA ILE A 308 28.22 -6.57 -5.11
C ILE A 308 27.20 -5.44 -5.12
N SER A 309 26.84 -4.93 -6.30
CA SER A 309 25.93 -3.79 -6.43
C SER A 309 24.52 -4.10 -5.90
N ILE A 310 24.01 -5.30 -6.21
CA ILE A 310 22.71 -5.77 -5.74
C ILE A 310 22.74 -6.01 -4.24
N SER A 311 23.81 -6.61 -3.71
CA SER A 311 23.95 -6.86 -2.26
C SER A 311 23.92 -5.57 -1.45
N PHE A 312 24.66 -4.53 -1.87
CA PHE A 312 24.62 -3.24 -1.17
C PHE A 312 23.25 -2.54 -1.29
N GLY A 313 22.61 -2.60 -2.46
CA GLY A 313 21.24 -2.11 -2.62
C GLY A 313 20.25 -2.85 -1.70
N PHE A 314 20.39 -4.16 -1.59
CA PHE A 314 19.55 -5.01 -0.75
C PHE A 314 19.76 -4.78 0.75
N ILE A 315 21.01 -4.66 1.20
CA ILE A 315 21.36 -4.31 2.58
C ILE A 315 20.73 -2.96 2.95
N PHE A 316 20.82 -1.97 2.05
CA PHE A 316 20.21 -0.67 2.29
C PHE A 316 18.67 -0.75 2.32
N PHE A 317 18.06 -1.56 1.45
CA PHE A 317 16.63 -1.83 1.51
C PHE A 317 16.22 -2.47 2.86
N ILE A 318 16.97 -3.46 3.36
CA ILE A 318 16.73 -4.05 4.69
C ILE A 318 16.87 -3.00 5.79
N PHE A 319 17.88 -2.14 5.71
CA PHE A 319 18.06 -1.07 6.68
C PHE A 319 16.84 -0.13 6.72
N ASN A 320 16.26 0.19 5.57
CA ASN A 320 15.01 0.93 5.47
C ASN A 320 13.82 0.20 6.10
N GLU A 321 13.67 -1.10 5.84
CA GLU A 321 12.59 -1.91 6.45
C GLU A 321 12.73 -2.01 7.97
N VAL A 322 13.95 -2.15 8.49
CA VAL A 322 14.21 -2.16 9.94
C VAL A 322 13.86 -0.80 10.56
N LEU A 323 14.29 0.32 9.94
CA LEU A 323 13.94 1.66 10.42
C LEU A 323 12.43 1.93 10.37
N SER A 324 11.76 1.46 9.32
CA SER A 324 10.30 1.50 9.19
C SER A 324 9.63 0.72 10.34
N GLY A 325 10.09 -0.49 10.63
CA GLY A 325 9.60 -1.31 11.74
C GLY A 325 9.78 -0.64 13.12
N ILE A 326 10.96 -0.06 13.37
CA ILE A 326 11.26 0.70 14.60
C ILE A 326 10.35 1.94 14.74
N THR A 327 10.06 2.61 13.62
CA THR A 327 9.16 3.77 13.58
C THR A 327 7.72 3.36 13.89
N ILE A 328 7.25 2.24 13.32
CA ILE A 328 5.93 1.67 13.58
C ILE A 328 5.79 1.25 15.05
N ALA A 329 6.86 0.74 15.65
CA ALA A 329 6.94 0.41 17.08
C ALA A 329 7.00 1.64 18.00
N LYS A 330 6.96 2.86 17.45
CA LYS A 330 7.00 4.15 18.17
C LYS A 330 8.25 4.39 19.00
N ILE A 331 9.34 3.67 18.70
CA ILE A 331 10.64 3.87 19.37
C ILE A 331 11.26 5.20 18.91
N ILE A 332 11.04 5.57 17.64
CA ILE A 332 11.63 6.75 17.01
C ILE A 332 10.54 7.54 16.26
N PRO A 333 10.56 8.89 16.29
CA PRO A 333 9.65 9.72 15.49
C PRO A 333 9.85 9.54 13.99
N PHE A 334 8.76 9.66 13.23
CA PHE A 334 8.79 9.42 11.78
C PHE A 334 9.75 10.33 11.01
N TRP A 335 9.82 11.62 11.36
CA TRP A 335 10.72 12.57 10.70
C TRP A 335 12.18 12.12 10.81
N PHE A 336 12.57 11.61 11.98
CA PHE A 336 13.93 11.20 12.27
C PHE A 336 14.35 9.99 11.41
N SER A 337 13.46 9.01 11.26
CA SER A 337 13.67 7.84 10.41
C SER A 337 13.95 8.23 8.95
N TYR A 338 13.10 9.10 8.38
CA TYR A 338 13.29 9.60 7.02
C TYR A 338 14.57 10.42 6.85
N THR A 339 14.89 11.29 7.81
CA THR A 339 16.13 12.08 7.74
C THR A 339 17.37 11.21 7.79
N ILE A 340 17.40 10.18 8.63
CA ILE A 340 18.52 9.22 8.70
C ILE A 340 18.68 8.52 7.35
N LEU A 341 17.59 8.04 6.77
CA LEU A 341 17.63 7.36 5.49
C LEU A 341 18.22 8.25 4.38
N ILE A 342 17.73 9.49 4.27
CA ILE A 342 18.21 10.42 3.25
C ILE A 342 19.68 10.78 3.47
N ILE A 343 20.06 11.16 4.70
CA ILE A 343 21.43 11.58 5.03
C ILE A 343 22.42 10.43 4.83
N PHE A 344 22.13 9.25 5.39
CA PHE A 344 23.02 8.10 5.30
C PHE A 344 23.27 7.69 3.84
N SER A 345 22.21 7.74 3.03
CA SER A 345 22.32 7.41 1.61
C SER A 345 23.09 8.45 0.80
N LEU A 346 22.86 9.73 1.07
CA LEU A 346 23.59 10.81 0.42
C LEU A 346 25.08 10.72 0.75
N ILE A 347 25.42 10.49 2.03
CA ILE A 347 26.81 10.31 2.46
C ILE A 347 27.47 9.14 1.72
N ILE A 348 26.83 7.97 1.71
CA ILE A 348 27.39 6.78 1.04
C ILE A 348 27.50 7.01 -0.47
N GLY A 349 26.44 7.49 -1.12
CA GLY A 349 26.43 7.70 -2.56
C GLY A 349 27.43 8.75 -3.01
N LEU A 350 27.55 9.87 -2.28
CA LEU A 350 28.53 10.93 -2.56
C LEU A 350 29.95 10.43 -2.31
N TYR A 351 30.20 9.76 -1.18
CA TYR A 351 31.50 9.17 -0.88
C TYR A 351 31.95 8.22 -1.99
N GLN A 352 31.04 7.37 -2.50
CA GLN A 352 31.37 6.51 -3.62
C GLN A 352 31.60 7.30 -4.92
N SER A 353 30.76 8.29 -5.22
CA SER A 353 30.93 9.13 -6.42
C SER A 353 32.31 9.80 -6.44
N ILE A 354 32.72 10.41 -5.32
CA ILE A 354 34.02 11.07 -5.17
C ILE A 354 35.16 10.07 -5.38
N ASN A 355 35.08 8.89 -4.77
CA ASN A 355 36.10 7.84 -4.92
C ASN A 355 36.27 7.34 -6.36
N ILE A 356 35.24 7.46 -7.20
CA ILE A 356 35.31 7.07 -8.61
C ILE A 356 35.79 8.25 -9.47
N GLU A 357 35.57 9.50 -9.07
CA GLU A 357 36.08 10.67 -9.79
C GLU A 357 37.58 10.87 -9.61
N ILE A 358 38.12 10.54 -8.43
CA ILE A 358 39.55 10.63 -8.12
C ILE A 358 40.36 9.52 -8.82
N LYS A 359 39.70 8.45 -9.29
CA LYS A 359 40.30 7.31 -10.02
C LYS A 359 40.00 7.35 -11.51
#